data_AF-A0A0B7FDA7-F1
#
_entry.id   AF-A0A0B7FDA7-F1
#
_cell.length_a   1.000
_cell.length_b   1.000
_cell.length_c   1.000
_cell.angle_alpha   90.00
_cell.angle_beta   90.00
_cell.angle_gamma   90.00
#
_symmetry.space_group_name_H-M   'P 1'
#
loop_
_entity.id
_entity.type
_entity.pdbx_description
1 polymer ?
#
loop_
_entity_poly.entity_id
_entity_poly.type
_entity_poly.pdbx_seq_one_letter_code
_entity_poly.pdbx_strand_id
1 'polypeptide(L)'
;MHSRGEATERGPGLHEIPIDEDQTEKTVHSSGVSVLSFSEDRNRKDKRELNAQEANVLPVLTRTKTIQISRPRPRPKPSSAHFHQLFDPVMECLLWDYMREVLIIVMMLVVLMWAALPLYWGSLAPGLSHAPNFKAWVVDFDGGPLGAFVTESVINSTKVGNRHLDWEVKPASQFSSLQDLANQVLEEKAWAAITINPSASSTLYVARAYGDYTYDQTKAVTLYIEQARNENAAGQLITPIATELLDKTLREFNARDIAAYIRAIRAHPDAVETSLESPSALAGAWWKTVNLKPWK
;
A
#
# COMPACT_ATOMS: atom_id res chain seq x y z
N MET A 1 59.40 53.98 17.95
CA MET A 1 59.18 53.90 16.49
C MET A 1 57.68 53.85 16.21
N HIS A 2 57.25 54.15 14.97
CA HIS A 2 55.89 54.08 14.37
C HIS A 2 54.66 54.15 15.31
N SER A 3 53.88 55.25 15.28
CA SER A 3 52.72 55.50 14.37
C SER A 3 51.49 54.65 14.76
N ARG A 4 50.31 55.19 15.17
CA ARG A 4 49.47 56.32 14.68
C ARG A 4 48.86 56.02 13.30
N GLY A 5 47.55 56.07 13.06
CA GLY A 5 46.36 56.33 13.91
C GLY A 5 45.16 55.45 13.44
N GLU A 6 44.01 55.32 14.11
CA GLU A 6 42.97 56.32 14.44
C GLU A 6 41.71 56.18 13.52
N ALA A 7 40.52 56.17 14.14
CA ALA A 7 39.15 56.33 13.58
C ALA A 7 38.62 55.39 12.46
N THR A 8 37.43 54.78 12.70
CA THR A 8 36.11 55.24 12.16
C THR A 8 35.04 54.13 12.29
N GLU A 9 33.78 54.54 12.42
CA GLU A 9 32.58 53.70 12.43
C GLU A 9 32.35 52.95 11.10
N ARG A 10 31.64 51.80 11.16
CA ARG A 10 30.25 51.65 10.66
C ARG A 10 29.71 50.24 10.96
N GLY A 11 28.39 50.10 10.95
CA GLY A 11 27.73 48.81 11.16
C GLY A 11 27.96 47.83 10.01
N PRO A 12 27.61 46.53 10.19
CA PRO A 12 27.72 45.53 9.14
C PRO A 12 26.73 45.86 8.01
N GLY A 13 27.23 46.54 6.98
CA GLY A 13 26.53 46.70 5.71
C GLY A 13 26.26 45.33 5.08
N LEU A 14 25.17 45.25 4.32
CA LEU A 14 24.82 44.05 3.56
C LEU A 14 25.96 43.73 2.58
N HIS A 15 26.76 42.71 2.89
CA HIS A 15 27.80 42.27 1.98
C HIS A 15 27.17 41.37 0.93
N GLU A 16 27.05 41.90 -0.28
CA GLU A 16 26.45 41.21 -1.42
C GLU A 16 27.23 39.93 -1.71
N ILE A 17 26.52 38.79 -1.71
CA ILE A 17 27.03 37.51 -2.19
C ILE A 17 26.70 37.45 -3.69
N PRO A 18 27.67 37.19 -4.59
CA PRO A 18 27.39 37.03 -6.01
C PRO A 18 26.40 35.89 -6.24
N ILE A 19 25.28 36.21 -6.89
CA ILE A 19 24.34 35.21 -7.41
C ILE A 19 24.91 34.71 -8.74
N ASP A 20 25.51 33.52 -8.72
CA ASP A 20 25.90 32.79 -9.93
C ASP A 20 24.74 31.88 -10.36
N GLU A 21 23.73 32.51 -10.98
CA GLU A 21 22.53 31.87 -11.49
C GLU A 21 22.79 31.31 -12.90
N ASP A 22 23.36 30.10 -12.97
CA ASP A 22 23.56 29.44 -14.27
C ASP A 22 22.22 29.04 -14.91
N GLN A 23 22.07 29.42 -16.18
CA GLN A 23 21.00 29.06 -17.13
C GLN A 23 19.58 29.58 -16.86
N THR A 24 19.21 30.68 -17.54
CA THR A 24 18.03 30.65 -18.43
C THR A 24 18.01 31.80 -19.48
N GLU A 25 18.87 31.74 -20.50
CA GLU A 25 18.57 32.41 -21.78
C GLU A 25 19.03 31.60 -23.00
N LYS A 26 18.09 30.86 -23.61
CA LYS A 26 18.09 30.58 -25.05
C LYS A 26 16.67 30.65 -25.61
N THR A 27 16.57 31.20 -26.81
CA THR A 27 15.33 31.62 -27.45
C THR A 27 14.85 30.63 -28.52
N VAL A 28 13.59 30.83 -28.96
CA VAL A 28 13.02 30.40 -30.26
C VAL A 28 12.59 28.92 -30.44
N HIS A 29 11.28 28.76 -30.64
CA HIS A 29 10.55 27.75 -31.43
C HIS A 29 10.81 26.24 -31.24
N SER A 30 9.86 25.63 -30.51
CA SER A 30 8.87 24.66 -31.02
C SER A 30 9.30 23.52 -31.98
N SER A 31 8.82 22.33 -31.61
CA SER A 31 8.44 21.19 -32.48
C SER A 31 9.53 20.49 -33.30
N GLY A 32 9.99 19.34 -32.77
CA GLY A 32 10.62 18.29 -33.57
C GLY A 32 11.44 17.29 -32.74
N VAL A 33 11.06 16.01 -32.76
CA VAL A 33 11.95 14.83 -32.84
C VAL A 33 11.07 13.61 -33.13
N SER A 34 11.47 12.81 -34.11
CA SER A 34 10.77 11.59 -34.52
C SER A 34 11.36 10.35 -33.86
N VAL A 35 10.54 9.33 -33.62
CA VAL A 35 11.01 7.96 -33.33
C VAL A 35 10.92 7.14 -34.62
N LEU A 36 12.07 6.67 -35.12
CA LEU A 36 12.21 5.59 -36.11
C LEU A 36 12.52 4.30 -35.32
N SER A 37 12.07 3.10 -35.68
CA SER A 37 11.08 2.61 -36.67
C SER A 37 10.58 1.23 -36.12
N PHE A 38 10.05 0.20 -36.78
CA PHE A 38 9.84 -0.29 -38.16
C PHE A 38 8.87 -1.49 -38.03
N SER A 39 7.95 -1.88 -38.93
CA SER A 39 7.21 -1.30 -40.07
C SER A 39 6.13 -2.35 -40.47
N GLU A 40 5.22 -2.08 -41.42
CA GLU A 40 4.88 -2.97 -42.57
C GLU A 40 3.70 -2.42 -43.42
N ASP A 41 4.01 -2.13 -44.69
CA ASP A 41 3.21 -2.20 -45.94
C ASP A 41 1.74 -1.74 -46.17
N ARG A 42 1.57 -1.06 -47.33
CA ARG A 42 0.58 -1.21 -48.44
C ARG A 42 -0.94 -1.42 -48.13
N ASN A 43 -1.90 -0.88 -48.90
CA ASN A 43 -1.97 0.10 -50.01
C ASN A 43 -3.47 0.37 -50.34
N ARG A 44 -3.74 1.32 -51.26
CA ARG A 44 -4.81 1.33 -52.29
C ARG A 44 -5.96 2.33 -52.12
N LYS A 45 -5.70 3.61 -52.44
CA LYS A 45 -6.72 4.56 -52.91
C LYS A 45 -6.09 5.78 -53.62
N ASP A 46 -5.68 5.63 -54.88
CA ASP A 46 -5.36 6.75 -55.77
C ASP A 46 -5.60 6.35 -57.24
N LYS A 47 -6.61 6.97 -57.88
CA LYS A 47 -6.78 7.14 -59.34
C LYS A 47 -8.07 7.91 -59.70
N ARG A 48 -8.12 9.16 -59.24
CA ARG A 48 -9.05 10.24 -59.60
C ARG A 48 -8.32 11.55 -59.27
N GLU A 49 -8.13 12.53 -60.16
CA GLU A 49 -8.54 12.69 -61.56
C GLU A 49 -7.49 13.54 -62.30
N LEU A 50 -7.12 13.19 -63.55
CA LEU A 50 -6.62 14.16 -64.55
C LEU A 50 -6.64 13.54 -65.97
N ASN A 51 -6.44 14.40 -66.97
CA ASN A 51 -6.36 14.12 -68.41
C ASN A 51 -7.69 13.74 -69.09
N ALA A 52 -8.47 14.77 -69.39
CA ALA A 52 -9.32 14.79 -70.57
C ALA A 52 -8.48 15.03 -71.86
N GLN A 53 -9.14 14.91 -73.02
CA GLN A 53 -8.69 15.43 -74.33
C GLN A 53 -7.43 14.83 -74.98
N GLU A 54 -7.60 13.67 -75.62
CA GLU A 54 -7.53 13.47 -77.08
C GLU A 54 -8.18 12.10 -77.38
N ALA A 55 -8.77 11.74 -78.51
CA ALA A 55 -9.36 12.35 -79.70
C ALA A 55 -9.34 11.22 -80.77
N ASN A 56 -10.44 11.00 -81.51
CA ASN A 56 -10.55 10.13 -82.71
C ASN A 56 -9.84 8.75 -82.74
N VAL A 57 -10.62 7.67 -82.64
CA VAL A 57 -10.85 6.72 -83.77
C VAL A 57 -12.25 6.10 -83.61
N LEU A 58 -13.03 6.03 -84.69
CA LEU A 58 -14.31 5.29 -84.75
C LEU A 58 -14.08 3.85 -85.24
N PRO A 59 -14.93 2.89 -84.80
CA PRO A 59 -15.57 2.07 -85.81
C PRO A 59 -17.07 1.79 -85.58
N VAL A 60 -17.86 2.18 -86.58
CA VAL A 60 -18.94 1.40 -87.23
C VAL A 60 -19.99 0.69 -86.32
N LEU A 61 -21.24 1.19 -86.39
CA LEU A 61 -22.43 0.42 -86.00
C LEU A 61 -22.54 -0.88 -86.80
N THR A 62 -22.87 -2.00 -86.15
CA THR A 62 -23.56 -3.10 -86.85
C THR A 62 -24.60 -3.80 -85.96
N ARG A 63 -25.75 -4.11 -86.57
CA ARG A 63 -26.75 -5.12 -86.16
C ARG A 63 -27.69 -4.81 -84.99
N THR A 64 -28.74 -4.06 -85.31
CA THR A 64 -30.06 -4.13 -84.66
C THR A 64 -30.53 -5.58 -84.46
N LYS A 65 -31.10 -5.90 -83.28
CA LYS A 65 -32.09 -6.98 -83.14
C LYS A 65 -33.28 -6.51 -82.30
N THR A 66 -34.47 -6.84 -82.78
CA THR A 66 -35.77 -6.26 -82.42
C THR A 66 -36.13 -6.32 -80.93
N ILE A 67 -36.76 -5.23 -80.48
CA ILE A 67 -37.38 -5.08 -79.16
C ILE A 67 -38.48 -6.13 -78.92
N GLN A 68 -38.51 -6.72 -77.73
CA GLN A 68 -39.69 -7.42 -77.19
C GLN A 68 -39.94 -6.96 -75.75
N ILE A 69 -40.89 -6.04 -75.57
CA ILE A 69 -41.29 -5.53 -74.25
C ILE A 69 -42.29 -6.51 -73.63
N SER A 70 -41.82 -7.38 -72.74
CA SER A 70 -42.69 -8.15 -71.87
C SER A 70 -43.29 -7.23 -70.80
N ARG A 71 -44.62 -7.28 -70.63
CA ARG A 71 -45.32 -6.49 -69.60
C ARG A 71 -44.88 -6.96 -68.21
N PRO A 72 -44.54 -6.06 -67.26
CA PRO A 72 -44.29 -6.45 -65.89
C PRO A 72 -45.58 -7.00 -65.24
N ARG A 73 -45.49 -8.13 -64.54
CA ARG A 73 -46.57 -8.58 -63.64
C ARG A 73 -46.67 -7.59 -62.46
N PRO A 74 -47.87 -7.31 -61.92
CA PRO A 74 -47.99 -6.59 -60.66
C PRO A 74 -47.29 -7.39 -59.56
N ARG A 75 -46.44 -6.73 -58.76
CA ARG A 75 -45.85 -7.36 -57.58
C ARG A 75 -46.95 -7.57 -56.54
N PRO A 76 -46.99 -8.71 -55.82
CA PRO A 76 -47.82 -8.80 -54.61
C PRO A 76 -47.36 -7.72 -53.62
N LYS A 77 -48.32 -7.07 -52.94
CA LYS A 77 -48.00 -6.15 -51.85
C LYS A 77 -47.36 -6.96 -50.71
N PRO A 78 -46.35 -6.43 -50.00
CA PRO A 78 -45.90 -7.06 -48.76
C PRO A 78 -47.06 -7.08 -47.76
N SER A 79 -47.29 -8.23 -47.12
CA SER A 79 -48.21 -8.34 -45.99
C SER A 79 -47.64 -7.59 -44.78
N SER A 80 -48.50 -7.37 -43.78
CA SER A 80 -48.22 -6.70 -42.51
C SER A 80 -46.85 -7.02 -41.91
N ALA A 81 -46.18 -6.02 -41.35
CA ALA A 81 -45.04 -6.24 -40.47
C ALA A 81 -45.52 -7.01 -39.23
N HIS A 82 -45.13 -8.28 -39.12
CA HIS A 82 -45.47 -9.12 -37.98
C HIS A 82 -44.59 -8.75 -36.79
N PHE A 83 -45.17 -8.06 -35.81
CA PHE A 83 -44.62 -8.02 -34.44
C PHE A 83 -44.83 -9.39 -33.79
N HIS A 84 -43.96 -10.35 -34.13
CA HIS A 84 -43.90 -11.63 -33.44
C HIS A 84 -43.54 -11.38 -31.97
N GLN A 85 -44.41 -11.81 -31.07
CA GLN A 85 -44.10 -11.81 -29.64
C GLN A 85 -43.14 -12.96 -29.33
N LEU A 86 -42.39 -12.88 -28.22
CA LEU A 86 -41.38 -13.87 -27.83
C LEU A 86 -41.95 -15.27 -27.51
N PHE A 87 -43.27 -15.44 -27.59
CA PHE A 87 -44.01 -16.68 -27.33
C PHE A 87 -45.09 -16.93 -28.42
N ASP A 88 -44.77 -16.61 -29.68
CA ASP A 88 -45.56 -16.98 -30.84
C ASP A 88 -45.39 -18.49 -31.13
N PRO A 89 -46.46 -19.31 -31.21
CA PRO A 89 -46.36 -20.76 -31.36
C PRO A 89 -45.64 -21.24 -32.63
N VAL A 90 -45.48 -20.37 -33.64
CA VAL A 90 -44.67 -20.67 -34.83
C VAL A 90 -43.17 -20.76 -34.49
N MET A 91 -42.73 -20.11 -33.40
CA MET A 91 -41.33 -19.99 -33.00
C MET A 91 -40.93 -20.94 -31.86
N GLU A 92 -41.89 -21.58 -31.17
CA GLU A 92 -41.64 -22.41 -29.98
C GLU A 92 -40.56 -23.48 -30.15
N CYS A 93 -40.51 -24.14 -31.31
CA CYS A 93 -39.49 -25.17 -31.60
C CYS A 93 -38.06 -24.59 -31.64
N LEU A 94 -37.89 -23.44 -32.31
CA LEU A 94 -36.59 -22.76 -32.41
C LEU A 94 -36.19 -22.12 -31.06
N LEU A 95 -37.17 -21.60 -30.32
CA LEU A 95 -36.98 -21.07 -28.98
C LEU A 95 -36.59 -22.17 -27.98
N TRP A 96 -37.11 -23.40 -28.14
CA TRP A 96 -36.74 -24.54 -27.30
C TRP A 96 -35.28 -24.95 -27.48
N ASP A 97 -34.80 -25.08 -28.73
CA ASP A 97 -33.41 -25.40 -29.00
C ASP A 97 -32.46 -24.27 -28.53
N TYR A 98 -32.85 -23.00 -28.69
CA TYR A 98 -32.11 -21.87 -28.13
C TYR A 98 -32.07 -21.88 -26.59
N MET A 99 -33.22 -22.10 -25.94
CA MET A 99 -33.31 -22.19 -24.47
C MET A 99 -32.52 -23.36 -23.91
N ARG A 100 -32.43 -24.48 -24.65
CA ARG A 100 -31.60 -25.63 -24.28
C ARG A 100 -30.10 -25.27 -24.29
N GLU A 101 -29.63 -24.58 -25.32
CA GLU A 101 -28.23 -24.14 -25.40
C GLU A 101 -27.90 -23.12 -24.30
N VAL A 102 -28.77 -22.14 -24.09
CA VAL A 102 -28.64 -21.15 -23.00
C VAL A 102 -28.64 -21.83 -21.63
N LEU A 103 -29.49 -22.84 -21.40
CA LEU A 103 -29.52 -23.60 -20.14
C LEU A 103 -28.19 -24.32 -19.87
N ILE A 104 -27.56 -24.91 -20.90
CA ILE A 104 -26.25 -25.58 -20.77
C ILE A 104 -25.16 -24.57 -20.40
N ILE A 105 -25.13 -23.41 -21.06
CA ILE A 105 -24.17 -22.33 -20.77
C ILE A 105 -24.38 -21.78 -19.35
N VAL A 106 -25.63 -21.52 -18.94
CA VAL A 106 -25.97 -21.05 -17.59
C VAL A 106 -25.59 -22.10 -16.54
N MET A 107 -25.84 -23.39 -16.78
CA MET A 107 -25.41 -24.46 -15.87
C MET A 107 -23.88 -24.54 -15.74
N MET A 108 -23.12 -24.40 -16.83
CA MET A 108 -21.65 -24.32 -16.74
C MET A 108 -21.18 -23.10 -15.94
N LEU A 109 -21.79 -21.92 -16.13
CA LEU A 109 -21.46 -20.72 -15.34
C LEU A 109 -21.80 -20.90 -13.85
N VAL A 110 -22.93 -21.52 -13.52
CA VAL A 110 -23.31 -21.86 -12.15
C VAL A 110 -22.31 -22.84 -11.53
N VAL A 111 -21.96 -23.93 -12.22
CA VAL A 111 -20.95 -24.90 -11.74
C VAL A 111 -19.58 -24.25 -11.55
N LEU A 112 -19.14 -23.40 -12.49
CA LEU A 112 -17.88 -22.65 -12.37
C LEU A 112 -17.88 -21.72 -11.15
N MET A 113 -18.97 -20.99 -10.92
CA MET A 113 -19.12 -20.11 -9.75
C MET A 113 -19.12 -20.92 -8.44
N TRP A 114 -19.87 -22.02 -8.37
CA TRP A 114 -19.91 -22.91 -7.20
C TRP A 114 -18.62 -23.71 -6.99
N ALA A 115 -17.74 -23.83 -7.98
CA ALA A 115 -16.38 -24.35 -7.81
C ALA A 115 -15.39 -23.26 -7.34
N ALA A 116 -15.52 -22.03 -7.85
CA ALA A 116 -14.66 -20.91 -7.47
C ALA A 116 -14.88 -20.41 -6.03
N LEU A 117 -16.12 -20.43 -5.53
CA LEU A 117 -16.44 -19.97 -4.17
C LEU A 117 -15.73 -20.80 -3.06
N PRO A 118 -15.81 -22.14 -3.04
CA PRO A 118 -15.06 -22.96 -2.08
C PRO A 118 -13.54 -22.83 -2.24
N LEU A 119 -13.04 -22.62 -3.46
CA LEU A 119 -11.60 -22.39 -3.70
C LEU A 119 -11.14 -21.04 -3.10
N TYR A 120 -11.93 -19.99 -3.24
CA TYR A 120 -11.69 -18.68 -2.64
C TYR A 120 -11.66 -18.75 -1.10
N TRP A 121 -12.71 -19.30 -0.49
CA TRP A 121 -12.78 -19.42 0.98
C TRP A 121 -11.75 -20.43 1.53
N GLY A 122 -11.50 -21.52 0.81
CA GLY A 122 -10.45 -22.51 1.14
C GLY A 122 -9.03 -21.95 1.01
N SER A 123 -8.80 -20.96 0.15
CA SER A 123 -7.52 -20.23 0.07
C SER A 123 -7.32 -19.25 1.24
N LEU A 124 -8.39 -18.76 1.86
CA LEU A 124 -8.33 -17.83 2.99
C LEU A 124 -8.24 -18.55 4.35
N ALA A 125 -8.88 -19.70 4.48
CA ALA A 125 -8.92 -20.50 5.72
C ALA A 125 -7.55 -20.79 6.39
N PRO A 126 -6.42 -21.02 5.68
CA PRO A 126 -5.14 -21.31 6.31
C PRO A 126 -4.45 -20.10 6.97
N GLY A 127 -4.94 -18.88 6.78
CA GLY A 127 -4.26 -17.64 7.20
C GLY A 127 -3.94 -17.59 8.70
N LEU A 128 -4.80 -18.16 9.55
CA LEU A 128 -4.57 -18.21 11.00
C LEU A 128 -3.73 -19.41 11.45
N SER A 129 -3.76 -20.55 10.75
CA SER A 129 -2.97 -21.73 11.15
C SER A 129 -1.48 -21.57 10.83
N HIS A 130 -1.13 -20.65 9.94
CA HIS A 130 0.25 -20.37 9.56
C HIS A 130 0.89 -19.20 10.34
N ALA A 131 0.20 -18.62 11.33
CA ALA A 131 0.74 -17.56 12.19
C ALA A 131 2.14 -17.86 12.77
N PRO A 132 2.46 -19.09 13.22
CA PRO A 132 3.80 -19.44 13.71
C PRO A 132 4.91 -19.48 12.65
N ASN A 133 4.64 -19.19 11.37
CA ASN A 133 5.67 -19.05 10.33
C ASN A 133 6.10 -17.59 10.09
N PHE A 134 5.38 -16.63 10.67
CA PHE A 134 5.68 -15.20 10.52
C PHE A 134 6.78 -14.81 11.50
N LYS A 135 8.03 -14.91 11.03
CA LYS A 135 9.22 -14.46 11.76
C LYS A 135 9.14 -12.99 12.11
N ALA A 136 9.20 -12.69 13.40
CA ALA A 136 9.20 -11.34 13.95
C ALA A 136 10.35 -11.22 14.96
N TRP A 137 10.87 -10.02 15.17
CA TRP A 137 12.03 -9.81 16.06
C TRP A 137 11.63 -9.08 17.34
N VAL A 138 12.35 -9.37 18.43
CA VAL A 138 12.37 -8.53 19.63
C VAL A 138 13.80 -8.07 19.90
N VAL A 139 13.97 -6.77 20.07
CA VAL A 139 15.28 -6.10 20.22
C VAL A 139 15.24 -5.15 21.41
N ASP A 140 16.13 -5.37 22.37
CA ASP A 140 16.25 -4.57 23.58
C ASP A 140 17.45 -3.61 23.48
N PHE A 141 17.17 -2.30 23.33
CA PHE A 141 18.17 -1.24 23.44
C PHE A 141 18.16 -0.56 24.82
N ASP A 142 17.21 -0.89 25.70
CA ASP A 142 17.10 -0.34 27.05
C ASP A 142 18.09 -1.02 28.00
N GLY A 143 18.16 -2.35 27.96
CA GLY A 143 19.00 -3.15 28.86
C GLY A 143 18.62 -3.05 30.35
N GLY A 144 17.45 -2.48 30.64
CA GLY A 144 16.91 -2.30 31.98
C GLY A 144 15.78 -3.29 32.32
N PRO A 145 15.11 -3.10 33.47
CA PRO A 145 14.02 -3.97 33.90
C PRO A 145 12.85 -4.08 32.90
N LEU A 146 12.53 -3.01 32.17
CA LEU A 146 11.51 -3.04 31.12
C LEU A 146 11.97 -3.88 29.93
N GLY A 147 13.18 -3.61 29.39
CA GLY A 147 13.77 -4.34 28.27
C GLY A 147 13.80 -5.86 28.49
N ALA A 148 14.31 -6.28 29.65
CA ALA A 148 14.34 -7.68 30.06
C ALA A 148 12.93 -8.29 30.19
N PHE A 149 12.01 -7.61 30.88
CA PHE A 149 10.65 -8.14 31.12
C PHE A 149 9.83 -8.26 29.84
N VAL A 150 9.91 -7.28 28.93
CA VAL A 150 9.24 -7.33 27.62
C VAL A 150 9.82 -8.47 26.79
N THR A 151 11.15 -8.59 26.72
CA THR A 151 11.83 -9.65 25.94
C THR A 151 11.47 -11.04 26.46
N GLU A 152 11.48 -11.27 27.77
CA GLU A 152 11.07 -12.55 28.35
C GLU A 152 9.59 -12.86 28.06
N SER A 153 8.70 -11.88 28.24
CA SER A 153 7.26 -12.04 28.03
C SER A 153 6.91 -12.36 26.57
N VAL A 154 7.57 -11.69 25.62
CA VAL A 154 7.42 -11.93 24.18
C VAL A 154 7.87 -13.35 23.82
N ILE A 155 9.05 -13.79 24.27
CA ILE A 155 9.57 -15.14 23.99
C ILE A 155 8.78 -16.25 24.70
N ASN A 156 8.19 -15.96 25.86
CA ASN A 156 7.27 -16.89 26.52
C ASN A 156 5.90 -16.98 25.82
N SER A 157 5.47 -15.94 25.07
CA SER A 157 4.25 -16.02 24.25
C SER A 157 4.38 -17.00 23.07
N THR A 158 5.56 -17.10 22.45
CA THR A 158 5.89 -18.06 21.37
C THR A 158 5.77 -19.52 21.79
N LYS A 159 5.68 -19.80 23.10
CA LYS A 159 5.62 -21.16 23.68
C LYS A 159 4.19 -21.58 24.06
N VAL A 160 3.18 -20.71 23.91
CA VAL A 160 1.85 -20.91 24.50
C VAL A 160 0.73 -20.66 23.48
N GLY A 161 0.13 -21.76 23.00
CA GLY A 161 -0.98 -21.74 22.05
C GLY A 161 -0.54 -21.66 20.59
N ASN A 162 -1.51 -21.48 19.68
CA ASN A 162 -1.27 -21.57 18.22
C ASN A 162 -1.40 -20.21 17.50
N ARG A 163 -1.70 -19.13 18.22
CA ARG A 163 -1.93 -17.77 17.68
C ARG A 163 -0.84 -16.81 18.20
N HIS A 164 0.39 -17.05 17.77
CA HIS A 164 1.55 -16.21 18.03
C HIS A 164 2.35 -16.02 16.73
N LEU A 165 3.26 -15.04 16.73
CA LEU A 165 4.30 -14.87 15.72
C LEU A 165 5.55 -15.68 16.14
N ASP A 166 6.47 -15.98 15.22
CA ASP A 166 7.75 -16.62 15.56
C ASP A 166 8.73 -15.54 16.03
N TRP A 167 8.71 -15.22 17.33
CA TRP A 167 9.55 -14.19 17.91
C TRP A 167 10.99 -14.68 18.15
N GLU A 168 11.94 -14.13 17.39
CA GLU A 168 13.37 -14.30 17.62
C GLU A 168 13.95 -13.09 18.39
N VAL A 169 14.72 -13.33 19.46
CA VAL A 169 15.53 -12.24 20.08
C VAL A 169 16.70 -11.91 19.15
N LYS A 170 16.90 -10.63 18.84
CA LYS A 170 18.14 -10.13 18.25
C LYS A 170 18.85 -9.22 19.26
N PRO A 171 20.17 -9.38 19.50
CA PRO A 171 20.90 -8.46 20.36
C PRO A 171 21.01 -7.09 19.67
N ALA A 172 20.82 -6.00 20.44
CA ALA A 172 20.94 -4.63 19.92
C ALA A 172 22.29 -4.35 19.22
N SER A 173 23.37 -5.05 19.62
CA SER A 173 24.69 -4.94 19.00
C SER A 173 24.79 -5.43 17.54
N GLN A 174 23.74 -6.05 16.99
CA GLN A 174 23.63 -6.33 15.55
C GLN A 174 23.13 -5.14 14.72
N PHE A 175 22.69 -4.05 15.36
CA PHE A 175 22.14 -2.87 14.70
C PHE A 175 22.93 -1.62 15.09
N SER A 176 23.34 -0.84 14.09
CA SER A 176 24.03 0.44 14.30
C SER A 176 23.10 1.52 14.89
N SER A 177 21.78 1.40 14.70
CA SER A 177 20.78 2.34 15.20
C SER A 177 19.36 1.76 15.15
N LEU A 178 18.40 2.48 15.73
CA LEU A 178 16.96 2.20 15.54
C LEU A 178 16.53 2.29 14.06
N GLN A 179 17.16 3.17 13.28
CA GLN A 179 16.87 3.31 11.85
C GLN A 179 17.42 2.14 11.03
N ASP A 180 18.55 1.56 11.44
CA ASP A 180 19.10 0.34 10.85
C ASP A 180 18.14 -0.85 11.06
N LEU A 181 17.67 -1.06 12.29
CA LEU A 181 16.62 -2.05 12.56
C LEU A 181 15.35 -1.81 11.71
N ALA A 182 14.88 -0.57 11.64
CA ALA A 182 13.74 -0.19 10.79
C ALA A 182 13.99 -0.51 9.30
N ASN A 183 15.17 -0.18 8.78
CA ASN A 183 15.57 -0.50 7.41
C ASN A 183 15.61 -2.03 7.19
N GLN A 184 16.10 -2.81 8.15
CA GLN A 184 16.17 -4.26 8.03
C GLN A 184 14.79 -4.95 8.07
N VAL A 185 13.80 -4.36 8.75
CA VAL A 185 12.39 -4.80 8.63
C VAL A 185 11.83 -4.44 7.24
N LEU A 186 12.16 -3.25 6.72
CA LEU A 186 11.77 -2.80 5.37
C LEU A 186 12.46 -3.61 4.23
N GLU A 187 13.61 -4.21 4.50
CA GLU A 187 14.28 -5.22 3.66
C GLU A 187 13.66 -6.63 3.79
N GLU A 188 12.42 -6.72 4.27
CA GLU A 188 11.62 -7.95 4.41
C GLU A 188 12.19 -9.05 5.34
N LYS A 189 13.32 -8.82 6.02
CA LYS A 189 14.01 -9.80 6.88
C LYS A 189 13.18 -10.27 8.10
N ALA A 190 12.19 -9.48 8.49
CA ALA A 190 11.17 -9.82 9.48
C ALA A 190 9.81 -9.27 9.06
N TRP A 191 8.72 -9.81 9.61
CA TRP A 191 7.36 -9.32 9.39
C TRP A 191 6.94 -8.20 10.35
N ALA A 192 7.58 -8.14 11.52
CA ALA A 192 7.48 -7.05 12.49
C ALA A 192 8.72 -7.06 13.40
N ALA A 193 9.00 -5.93 14.05
CA ALA A 193 9.97 -5.87 15.15
C ALA A 193 9.41 -5.11 16.35
N ILE A 194 9.39 -5.76 17.53
CA ILE A 194 9.22 -5.09 18.82
C ILE A 194 10.59 -4.55 19.23
N THR A 195 10.65 -3.26 19.52
CA THR A 195 11.87 -2.57 19.92
C THR A 195 11.64 -1.87 21.25
N ILE A 196 12.36 -2.26 22.29
CA ILE A 196 12.40 -1.47 23.53
C ILE A 196 13.43 -0.38 23.29
N ASN A 197 12.99 0.88 23.36
CA ASN A 197 13.81 2.03 22.99
C ASN A 197 14.90 2.29 24.05
N PRO A 198 16.06 2.86 23.68
CA PRO A 198 17.16 3.07 24.62
C PRO A 198 16.76 3.97 25.79
N SER A 199 17.22 3.60 26.98
CA SER A 199 16.93 4.29 28.25
C SER A 199 15.45 4.39 28.63
N ALA A 200 14.58 3.51 28.12
CA ALA A 200 13.15 3.52 28.46
C ALA A 200 12.88 3.30 29.97
N SER A 201 13.59 2.36 30.60
CA SER A 201 13.52 2.11 32.06
C SER A 201 14.04 3.32 32.85
N SER A 202 15.22 3.83 32.51
CA SER A 202 15.84 4.94 33.25
C SER A 202 15.04 6.23 33.11
N THR A 203 14.50 6.51 31.91
CA THR A 203 13.62 7.67 31.68
C THR A 203 12.33 7.56 32.51
N LEU A 204 11.72 6.37 32.61
CA LEU A 204 10.55 6.14 33.46
C LEU A 204 10.86 6.38 34.95
N TYR A 205 11.98 5.86 35.46
CA TYR A 205 12.36 6.06 36.86
C TYR A 205 12.73 7.52 37.17
N VAL A 206 13.42 8.22 36.25
CA VAL A 206 13.71 9.66 36.36
C VAL A 206 12.42 10.47 36.35
N ALA A 207 11.49 10.18 35.43
CA ALA A 207 10.24 10.93 35.33
C ALA A 207 9.36 10.82 36.59
N ARG A 208 9.34 9.64 37.25
CA ARG A 208 8.69 9.49 38.56
C ARG A 208 9.46 10.14 39.71
N ALA A 209 10.79 10.14 39.67
CA ALA A 209 11.62 10.71 40.74
C ALA A 209 11.64 12.25 40.76
N TYR A 210 11.41 12.89 39.61
CA TYR A 210 11.50 14.35 39.43
C TYR A 210 10.21 15.03 38.91
N GLY A 211 9.10 14.30 38.80
CA GLY A 211 7.80 14.89 38.43
C GLY A 211 7.71 15.36 36.97
N ASP A 212 8.41 14.69 36.04
CA ASP A 212 8.47 15.11 34.64
C ASP A 212 7.13 14.91 33.92
N TYR A 213 6.32 15.96 33.89
CA TYR A 213 5.05 16.03 33.17
C TYR A 213 5.19 15.90 31.64
N THR A 214 6.41 16.01 31.09
CA THR A 214 6.68 15.84 29.64
C THR A 214 6.92 14.37 29.25
N TYR A 215 6.95 13.45 30.23
CA TYR A 215 7.15 12.03 29.99
C TYR A 215 6.06 11.43 29.09
N ASP A 216 6.51 10.91 27.94
CA ASP A 216 5.67 10.25 26.93
C ASP A 216 5.87 8.73 27.01
N GLN A 217 4.89 8.07 27.62
CA GLN A 217 4.83 6.62 27.80
C GLN A 217 5.06 5.84 26.50
N THR A 218 4.57 6.37 25.37
CA THR A 218 4.59 5.69 24.07
C THR A 218 5.99 5.66 23.45
N LYS A 219 6.95 6.41 24.01
CA LYS A 219 8.38 6.33 23.66
C LYS A 219 9.10 5.17 24.37
N ALA A 220 8.46 4.38 25.23
CA ALA A 220 9.14 3.25 25.86
C ALA A 220 9.33 2.05 24.91
N VAL A 221 8.29 1.66 24.15
CA VAL A 221 8.34 0.54 23.19
C VAL A 221 7.81 0.95 21.80
N THR A 222 8.53 0.58 20.74
CA THR A 222 8.12 0.78 19.35
C THR A 222 7.83 -0.56 18.67
N LEU A 223 6.66 -0.72 18.08
CA LEU A 223 6.32 -1.83 17.19
C LEU A 223 6.47 -1.39 15.73
N TYR A 224 7.50 -1.87 15.04
CA TYR A 224 7.68 -1.65 13.61
C TYR A 224 6.91 -2.69 12.79
N ILE A 225 6.14 -2.22 11.80
CA ILE A 225 5.43 -3.06 10.81
C ILE A 225 5.62 -2.49 9.39
N GLU A 226 5.42 -3.32 8.37
CA GLU A 226 5.30 -2.88 6.98
C GLU A 226 3.95 -3.33 6.39
N GLN A 227 2.98 -2.41 6.26
CA GLN A 227 1.67 -2.78 5.68
C GLN A 227 1.74 -2.98 4.16
N ALA A 228 2.63 -2.26 3.46
CA ALA A 228 2.76 -2.36 2.01
C ALA A 228 3.26 -3.73 1.49
N ARG A 229 3.81 -4.59 2.37
CA ARG A 229 4.21 -5.97 2.02
C ARG A 229 3.00 -6.87 1.77
N ASN A 230 2.00 -6.80 2.65
CA ASN A 230 0.70 -7.45 2.53
C ASN A 230 -0.27 -6.85 3.56
N GLU A 231 -1.21 -6.04 3.09
CA GLU A 231 -2.18 -5.34 3.95
C GLU A 231 -2.97 -6.30 4.84
N ASN A 232 -3.44 -7.42 4.29
CA ASN A 232 -4.25 -8.40 5.03
C ASN A 232 -3.43 -9.12 6.11
N ALA A 233 -2.19 -9.54 5.81
CA ALA A 233 -1.33 -10.16 6.82
C ALA A 233 -0.93 -9.16 7.91
N ALA A 234 -0.59 -7.92 7.53
CA ALA A 234 -0.20 -6.88 8.47
C ALA A 234 -1.38 -6.46 9.37
N GLY A 235 -2.56 -6.20 8.79
CA GLY A 235 -3.74 -5.68 9.48
C GLY A 235 -4.57 -6.73 10.23
N GLN A 236 -4.77 -7.93 9.66
CA GLN A 236 -5.64 -8.95 10.24
C GLN A 236 -4.91 -9.93 11.17
N LEU A 237 -3.59 -10.08 11.03
CA LEU A 237 -2.81 -11.08 11.77
C LEU A 237 -1.70 -10.45 12.63
N ILE A 238 -0.72 -9.79 12.00
CA ILE A 238 0.51 -9.33 12.67
C ILE A 238 0.21 -8.24 13.69
N THR A 239 -0.49 -7.17 13.28
CA THR A 239 -0.84 -6.06 14.17
C THR A 239 -1.67 -6.51 15.37
N PRO A 240 -2.83 -7.19 15.23
CA PRO A 240 -3.63 -7.58 16.39
C PRO A 240 -2.92 -8.57 17.34
N ILE A 241 -2.10 -9.50 16.83
CA ILE A 241 -1.33 -10.41 17.70
C ILE A 241 -0.25 -9.64 18.48
N ALA A 242 0.49 -8.75 17.82
CA ALA A 242 1.52 -7.94 18.48
C ALA A 242 0.91 -6.92 19.47
N THR A 243 -0.23 -6.32 19.13
CA THR A 243 -1.02 -5.45 20.02
C THR A 243 -1.47 -6.18 21.27
N GLU A 244 -2.14 -7.34 21.13
CA GLU A 244 -2.65 -8.13 22.27
C GLU A 244 -1.51 -8.56 23.22
N LEU A 245 -0.36 -8.93 22.65
CA LEU A 245 0.85 -9.28 23.39
C LEU A 245 1.46 -8.08 24.14
N LEU A 246 1.64 -6.94 23.47
CA LEU A 246 2.22 -5.73 24.06
C LEU A 246 1.31 -5.15 25.15
N ASP A 247 0.00 -5.09 24.91
CA ASP A 247 -0.98 -4.62 25.89
C ASP A 247 -0.94 -5.48 27.15
N LYS A 248 -0.98 -6.81 27.01
CA LYS A 248 -0.88 -7.73 28.16
C LYS A 248 0.45 -7.53 28.91
N THR A 249 1.56 -7.56 28.18
CA THR A 249 2.91 -7.47 28.75
C THR A 249 3.11 -6.15 29.51
N LEU A 250 2.73 -5.01 28.94
CA LEU A 250 2.95 -3.71 29.57
C LEU A 250 1.97 -3.46 30.73
N ARG A 251 0.74 -3.97 30.67
CA ARG A 251 -0.17 -3.98 31.83
C ARG A 251 0.40 -4.82 32.98
N GLU A 252 0.95 -6.00 32.70
CA GLU A 252 1.62 -6.83 33.72
C GLU A 252 2.91 -6.19 34.27
N PHE A 253 3.71 -5.54 33.42
CA PHE A 253 4.90 -4.79 33.86
C PHE A 253 4.52 -3.63 34.78
N ASN A 254 3.68 -2.71 34.30
CA ASN A 254 3.31 -1.49 35.03
C ASN A 254 2.67 -1.82 36.39
N ALA A 255 1.86 -2.88 36.48
CA ALA A 255 1.27 -3.33 37.76
C ALA A 255 2.31 -3.85 38.77
N ARG A 256 3.37 -4.53 38.32
CA ARG A 256 4.47 -5.01 39.18
C ARG A 256 5.40 -3.86 39.58
N ASP A 257 5.74 -3.01 38.61
CA ASP A 257 6.67 -1.89 38.72
C ASP A 257 6.11 -0.76 39.60
N ILE A 258 4.86 -0.33 39.40
CA ILE A 258 4.22 0.68 40.28
C ILE A 258 4.10 0.16 41.72
N ALA A 259 3.86 -1.14 41.91
CA ALA A 259 3.83 -1.75 43.24
C ALA A 259 5.23 -1.87 43.88
N ALA A 260 6.31 -1.92 43.10
CA ALA A 260 7.68 -1.77 43.61
C ALA A 260 7.96 -0.31 43.99
N TYR A 261 7.61 0.64 43.11
CA TYR A 261 7.79 2.07 43.32
C TYR A 261 7.06 2.58 44.59
N ILE A 262 5.78 2.24 44.77
CA ILE A 262 4.98 2.59 45.97
C ILE A 262 5.57 2.02 47.27
N ARG A 263 6.32 0.90 47.21
CA ARG A 263 7.04 0.37 48.38
C ARG A 263 8.32 1.16 48.66
N ALA A 264 9.03 1.62 47.62
CA ALA A 264 10.26 2.39 47.75
C ALA A 264 10.00 3.82 48.28
N ILE A 265 9.02 4.54 47.74
CA ILE A 265 8.70 5.92 48.17
C ILE A 265 8.08 6.01 49.57
N ARG A 266 7.78 4.89 50.24
CA ARG A 266 7.20 4.88 51.60
C ARG A 266 8.07 5.61 52.64
N ALA A 267 9.38 5.70 52.41
CA ALA A 267 10.31 6.44 53.27
C ALA A 267 10.45 7.93 52.88
N HIS A 268 9.82 8.36 51.79
CA HIS A 268 10.00 9.67 51.14
C HIS A 268 8.63 10.31 50.89
N PRO A 269 8.07 11.06 51.88
CA PRO A 269 6.72 11.63 51.78
C PRO A 269 6.62 12.70 50.68
N ASP A 270 7.73 13.39 50.40
CA ASP A 270 7.95 14.31 49.30
C ASP A 270 7.83 13.65 47.92
N ALA A 271 8.39 12.45 47.75
CA ALA A 271 8.33 11.72 46.48
C ALA A 271 6.89 11.35 46.04
N VAL A 272 5.93 11.32 46.97
CA VAL A 272 4.50 11.14 46.64
C VAL A 272 3.90 12.40 46.00
N GLU A 273 4.30 13.59 46.45
CA GLU A 273 3.84 14.87 45.87
C GLU A 273 4.45 15.08 44.48
N THR A 274 5.77 14.91 44.35
CA THR A 274 6.48 14.94 43.06
C THR A 274 5.95 13.89 42.06
N SER A 275 5.50 12.72 42.52
CA SER A 275 4.85 11.73 41.65
C SER A 275 3.57 12.25 40.98
N LEU A 276 2.80 13.10 41.67
CA LEU A 276 1.51 13.61 41.17
C LEU A 276 1.70 14.67 40.07
N GLU A 277 2.88 15.28 39.98
CA GLU A 277 3.26 16.20 38.90
C GLU A 277 3.44 15.46 37.56
N SER A 278 3.72 14.15 37.56
CA SER A 278 3.75 13.30 36.36
C SER A 278 2.77 12.10 36.42
N PRO A 279 1.47 12.33 36.13
CA PRO A 279 0.49 11.26 35.98
C PRO A 279 0.85 10.23 34.89
N SER A 280 1.58 10.64 33.84
CA SER A 280 2.05 9.74 32.79
C SER A 280 3.16 8.81 33.28
N ALA A 281 4.12 9.30 34.06
CA ALA A 281 5.15 8.43 34.66
C ALA A 281 4.55 7.47 35.70
N LEU A 282 3.54 7.91 36.47
CA LEU A 282 2.79 7.01 37.37
C LEU A 282 2.08 5.88 36.61
N ALA A 283 1.38 6.17 35.51
CA ALA A 283 0.70 5.16 34.72
C ALA A 283 1.64 4.23 33.93
N GLY A 284 2.94 4.55 33.84
CA GLY A 284 4.01 3.62 33.45
C GLY A 284 4.43 3.68 31.98
N ALA A 285 5.10 2.62 31.52
CA ALA A 285 5.58 2.48 30.15
C ALA A 285 4.43 2.07 29.21
N TRP A 286 4.46 2.55 27.97
CA TRP A 286 3.51 2.14 26.92
C TRP A 286 4.21 1.92 25.58
N TRP A 287 3.42 1.59 24.55
CA TRP A 287 3.92 1.25 23.22
C TRP A 287 3.24 2.10 22.13
N LYS A 288 3.86 2.12 20.94
CA LYS A 288 3.27 2.69 19.71
C LYS A 288 3.59 1.84 18.49
N THR A 289 2.70 1.85 17.51
CA THR A 289 2.99 1.31 16.17
C THR A 289 3.70 2.36 15.32
N VAL A 290 4.73 1.97 14.59
CA VAL A 290 5.31 2.72 13.47
C VAL A 290 5.18 1.84 12.23
N ASN A 291 4.31 2.24 11.31
CA ASN A 291 4.28 1.64 9.99
C ASN A 291 5.36 2.28 9.11
N LEU A 292 6.33 1.48 8.69
CA LEU A 292 7.47 1.89 7.87
C LEU A 292 7.04 2.26 6.43
N LYS A 293 5.97 1.63 5.94
CA LYS A 293 5.48 1.82 4.57
C LYS A 293 3.96 1.63 4.52
N PRO A 294 3.18 2.72 4.63
CA PRO A 294 1.75 2.71 4.39
C PRO A 294 1.37 2.16 3.02
N TRP A 295 0.28 1.42 2.98
CA TRP A 295 -0.46 1.14 1.75
C TRP A 295 -1.13 2.44 1.24
N LYS A 296 -1.40 2.53 -0.07
CA LYS A 296 -1.92 3.71 -0.77
C LYS A 296 -2.87 3.29 -1.88
#